data_AF-A0A534XVG9-F1
#
_entry.id   AF-A0A534XVG9-F1
#
_cell.length_a   1.000
_cell.length_b   1.000
_cell.length_c   1.000
_cell.angle_alpha   90.00
_cell.angle_beta   90.00
_cell.angle_gamma   90.00
#
_symmetry.space_group_name_H-M   'P 1'
#
loop_
_entity.id
_entity.type
_entity.pdbx_description
1 polymer ?
#
loop_
_entity_poly.entity_id
_entity_poly.type
_entity_poly.pdbx_seq_one_letter_code
_entity_poly.pdbx_strand_id
1 'polypeptide(L)'
;CVALHALRILHGFGSKCSAVLVGGEPDMRPETARAAAVCEALRLPLLQPRSPAVRTAVADAALVIDGLVGVGLDGAPREPLAGLIQLSNEVRADALSLECPSGLEPDTGEPLQPTLKARATLAFGLPCAGLFASLAWQFTGEVWLCDIGYPPEALEEADLDPARLFETNEIVRLR
;
A
#
# COMPACT_ATOMS: atom_id res chain seq x y z
N CYS A 1 3.71 -8.52 -3.33
CA CYS A 1 4.49 -7.88 -2.24
C CYS A 1 5.13 -6.58 -2.72
N VAL A 2 4.31 -5.63 -3.16
CA VAL A 2 4.83 -4.40 -3.83
C VAL A 2 5.62 -3.53 -2.84
N ALA A 3 5.16 -3.42 -1.60
CA ALA A 3 5.83 -2.64 -0.54
C ALA A 3 7.29 -3.07 -0.29
N LEU A 4 7.60 -4.38 -0.23
CA LEU A 4 8.99 -4.83 -0.03
C LEU A 4 9.87 -4.55 -1.25
N HIS A 5 9.31 -4.62 -2.47
CA HIS A 5 10.05 -4.19 -3.65
C HIS A 5 10.32 -2.69 -3.66
N ALA A 6 9.35 -1.86 -3.25
CA ALA A 6 9.55 -0.43 -3.07
C ALA A 6 10.62 -0.15 -2.01
N LEU A 7 10.60 -0.85 -0.88
CA LEU A 7 11.58 -0.72 0.20
C LEU A 7 13.01 -1.00 -0.30
N ARG A 8 13.20 -2.09 -1.06
CA ARG A 8 14.48 -2.43 -1.69
C ARG A 8 14.98 -1.32 -2.62
N ILE A 9 14.10 -0.75 -3.42
CA ILE A 9 14.44 0.33 -4.37
C ILE A 9 14.85 1.59 -3.61
N LEU A 10 14.05 2.00 -2.62
CA LEU A 10 14.32 3.16 -1.77
C LEU A 10 15.65 3.00 -1.01
N HIS A 11 15.94 1.80 -0.51
CA HIS A 11 17.24 1.50 0.08
C HIS A 11 18.39 1.67 -0.92
N GLY A 12 18.21 1.22 -2.16
CA GLY A 12 19.18 1.41 -3.25
C GLY A 12 19.45 2.89 -3.56
N PHE A 13 18.47 3.76 -3.33
CA PHE A 13 18.63 5.23 -3.42
C PHE A 13 19.25 5.86 -2.15
N GLY A 14 19.63 5.07 -1.15
CA GLY A 14 20.28 5.54 0.07
C GLY A 14 19.34 5.84 1.25
N SER A 15 18.04 5.54 1.12
CA SER A 15 17.07 5.75 2.21
C SER A 15 17.27 4.73 3.33
N LYS A 16 17.15 5.19 4.58
CA LYS A 16 17.04 4.30 5.74
C LYS A 16 15.64 3.70 5.77
N CYS A 17 15.58 2.37 5.68
CA CYS A 17 14.35 1.64 5.44
C CYS A 17 14.21 0.51 6.46
N SER A 18 12.98 0.26 6.92
CA SER A 18 12.60 -0.92 7.70
C SER A 18 11.18 -1.34 7.29
N ALA A 19 10.85 -2.62 7.42
CA ALA A 19 9.49 -3.10 7.20
C ALA A 19 8.93 -3.77 8.46
N VAL A 20 7.62 -3.69 8.63
CA VAL A 20 6.87 -4.51 9.58
C VAL A 20 6.13 -5.58 8.79
N LEU A 21 6.39 -6.85 9.07
CA LEU A 21 5.75 -7.95 8.35
C LEU A 21 4.58 -8.50 9.17
N VAL A 22 3.37 -8.42 8.61
CA VAL A 22 2.18 -9.08 9.16
C VAL A 22 2.01 -10.42 8.47
N GLY A 23 1.92 -11.49 9.26
CA GLY A 23 2.01 -12.87 8.76
C GLY A 23 3.47 -13.32 8.72
N GLY A 24 3.78 -14.37 9.47
CA GLY A 24 5.10 -15.02 9.47
C GLY A 24 5.10 -16.24 8.56
N GLU A 25 6.22 -16.95 8.49
CA GLU A 25 6.17 -18.34 8.02
C GLU A 25 5.30 -19.17 8.98
N PRO A 26 4.46 -20.10 8.48
CA PRO A 26 4.36 -20.60 7.10
C PRO A 26 3.35 -19.86 6.20
N ASP A 27 2.68 -18.81 6.68
CA ASP A 27 1.50 -18.23 6.04
C ASP A 27 1.82 -17.22 4.93
N MET A 28 3.11 -16.95 4.65
CA MET A 28 3.51 -16.04 3.58
C MET A 28 3.31 -16.67 2.20
N ARG A 29 2.69 -15.91 1.29
CA ARG A 29 2.71 -16.23 -0.14
C ARG A 29 4.16 -16.34 -0.63
N PRO A 30 4.50 -17.28 -1.55
CA PRO A 30 5.86 -17.47 -2.04
C PRO A 30 6.52 -16.20 -2.61
N GLU A 31 5.75 -15.30 -3.20
CA GLU A 31 6.22 -14.02 -3.73
C GLU A 31 6.66 -13.07 -2.60
N THR A 32 5.89 -13.04 -1.51
CA THR A 32 6.21 -12.24 -0.33
C THR A 32 7.45 -12.79 0.37
N ALA A 33 7.56 -14.11 0.54
CA ALA A 33 8.73 -14.75 1.13
C ALA A 33 10.02 -14.42 0.35
N ARG A 34 9.97 -14.50 -0.99
CA ARG A 34 11.10 -14.12 -1.86
C ARG A 34 11.49 -12.65 -1.71
N ALA A 35 10.51 -11.75 -1.68
CA ALA A 35 10.78 -10.32 -1.50
C ALA A 35 11.37 -10.00 -0.10
N ALA A 36 10.89 -10.70 0.94
CA ALA A 36 11.44 -10.60 2.29
C ALA A 36 12.89 -11.09 2.35
N ALA A 37 13.20 -12.24 1.77
CA ALA A 37 14.57 -12.78 1.71
C ALA A 37 15.56 -11.81 1.02
N VAL A 38 15.12 -11.08 -0.01
CA VAL A 38 15.94 -10.04 -0.65
C VAL A 38 16.17 -8.87 0.32
N CYS A 39 15.17 -8.45 1.09
CA CYS A 39 15.34 -7.40 2.10
C CYS A 39 16.29 -7.84 3.22
N GLU A 40 16.23 -9.11 3.64
CA GLU A 40 17.17 -9.69 4.62
C GLU A 40 18.61 -9.74 4.08
N ALA A 41 18.79 -10.13 2.82
CA ALA A 41 20.10 -10.13 2.17
C ALA A 41 20.73 -8.72 2.12
N LEU A 42 19.89 -7.68 2.04
CA LEU A 42 20.28 -6.27 2.14
C LEU A 42 20.41 -5.76 3.59
N ARG A 43 20.19 -6.62 4.58
CA ARG A 43 20.23 -6.32 6.02
C ARG A 43 19.24 -5.23 6.43
N LEU A 44 18.10 -5.15 5.74
CA LEU A 44 17.01 -4.27 6.13
C LEU A 44 16.33 -4.82 7.39
N PRO A 45 16.03 -4.00 8.41
CA PRO A 45 15.27 -4.44 9.57
C PRO A 45 13.86 -4.89 9.17
N LEU A 46 13.58 -6.18 9.34
CA LEU A 46 12.25 -6.77 9.23
C LEU A 46 11.70 -7.00 10.63
N LEU A 47 10.79 -6.13 11.04
CA LEU A 47 10.24 -6.10 12.39
C LEU A 47 8.97 -6.95 12.46
N GLN A 48 8.81 -7.64 13.59
CA GLN A 48 7.56 -8.29 13.95
C GLN A 48 6.56 -7.25 14.46
N PRO A 49 5.24 -7.39 14.19
CA PRO A 49 4.25 -6.36 14.52
C PRO A 49 4.19 -5.99 16.00
N ARG A 50 4.48 -6.95 16.89
CA ARG A 50 4.48 -6.75 18.35
C ARG A 50 5.83 -6.30 18.92
N SER A 51 6.83 -6.06 18.07
CA SER A 51 8.14 -5.62 18.52
C SER A 51 8.08 -4.17 19.05
N PRO A 52 8.66 -3.85 20.21
CA PRO A 52 8.77 -2.48 20.70
C PRO A 52 9.46 -1.53 19.71
N ALA A 53 10.33 -2.07 18.84
CA ALA A 53 11.02 -1.31 17.81
C ALA A 53 10.06 -0.69 16.77
N VAL A 54 8.87 -1.27 16.57
CA VAL A 54 7.89 -0.77 15.59
C VAL A 54 7.47 0.66 15.91
N ARG A 55 7.16 0.95 17.18
CA ARG A 55 6.74 2.30 17.60
C ARG A 55 7.83 3.34 17.31
N THR A 56 9.09 2.99 17.56
CA THR A 56 10.22 3.89 17.30
C THR A 56 10.41 4.08 15.80
N ALA A 57 10.39 2.99 15.03
CA ALA A 57 10.56 3.03 13.58
C ALA A 57 9.48 3.88 12.88
N VAL A 58 8.23 3.75 13.29
CA VAL A 58 7.11 4.52 12.73
C VAL A 58 7.16 5.99 13.18
N ALA A 59 7.57 6.27 14.42
CA ALA A 59 7.71 7.64 14.92
C ALA A 59 8.84 8.43 14.24
N ASP A 60 9.95 7.77 13.92
CA ASP A 60 11.11 8.38 13.25
C ASP A 60 10.99 8.40 11.72
N ALA A 61 9.95 7.77 11.16
CA ALA A 61 9.74 7.69 9.72
C ALA A 61 9.41 9.07 9.13
N ALA A 62 9.97 9.36 7.96
CA ALA A 62 9.54 10.49 7.14
C ALA A 62 8.31 10.14 6.27
N LEU A 63 8.12 8.85 5.98
CA LEU A 63 7.06 8.31 5.15
C LEU A 63 6.72 6.89 5.62
N VAL A 64 5.43 6.60 5.78
CA VAL A 64 4.90 5.25 5.96
C VAL A 64 4.38 4.76 4.62
N ILE A 65 4.82 3.58 4.18
CA ILE A 65 4.26 2.91 3.00
C ILE A 65 3.32 1.82 3.48
N ASP A 66 2.04 2.02 3.20
CA ASP A 66 0.98 1.08 3.51
C ASP A 66 0.80 0.08 2.37
N GLY A 67 1.27 -1.14 2.63
CA GLY A 67 0.97 -2.33 1.83
C GLY A 67 0.44 -3.46 2.70
N LEU A 68 -0.28 -3.12 3.77
CA LEU A 68 -0.79 -4.09 4.74
C LEU A 68 -1.96 -4.90 4.14
N VAL A 69 -2.97 -4.21 3.58
CA VAL A 69 -4.12 -4.83 2.92
C VAL A 69 -4.54 -3.99 1.71
N GLY A 70 -4.51 -4.58 0.51
CA GLY A 70 -5.03 -3.98 -0.72
C GLY A 70 -6.46 -4.48 -1.03
N VAL A 71 -6.70 -4.86 -2.29
CA VAL A 71 -8.01 -5.35 -2.76
C VAL A 71 -8.55 -6.61 -2.05
N GLY A 72 -7.72 -7.33 -1.31
CA GLY A 72 -8.10 -8.56 -0.60
C GLY A 72 -8.61 -8.34 0.82
N LEU A 73 -9.14 -7.16 1.14
CA LEU A 73 -9.68 -6.88 2.47
C LEU A 73 -10.90 -7.77 2.76
N ASP A 74 -10.83 -8.52 3.85
CA ASP A 74 -11.93 -9.34 4.35
C ASP A 74 -12.39 -8.81 5.72
N GLY A 75 -13.40 -7.94 5.68
CA GLY A 75 -13.94 -7.28 6.85
C GLY A 75 -12.98 -6.29 7.52
N ALA A 76 -13.34 -5.85 8.72
CA ALA A 76 -12.58 -4.85 9.46
C ALA A 76 -11.19 -5.37 9.88
N PRO A 77 -10.14 -4.51 9.84
CA PRO A 77 -8.81 -4.91 10.30
C PRO A 77 -8.81 -5.40 11.74
N ARG A 78 -8.15 -6.53 11.97
CA ARG A 78 -7.98 -7.16 13.29
C ARG A 78 -6.52 -7.06 13.72
N GLU A 79 -6.24 -7.24 15.00
CA GLU A 79 -4.86 -7.31 15.47
C GLU A 79 -4.05 -8.38 14.72
N PRO A 80 -2.78 -8.11 14.33
CA PRO A 80 -2.01 -6.90 14.64
C PRO A 80 -2.19 -5.74 13.65
N LEU A 81 -2.98 -5.90 12.57
CA LEU A 81 -3.18 -4.86 11.55
C LEU A 81 -3.83 -3.62 12.14
N ALA A 82 -4.86 -3.79 12.96
CA ALA A 82 -5.58 -2.70 13.59
C ALA A 82 -4.64 -1.75 14.35
N GLY A 83 -3.80 -2.29 15.23
CA GLY A 83 -2.79 -1.52 15.97
C GLY A 83 -1.75 -0.83 15.08
N LEU A 84 -1.33 -1.44 13.97
CA LEU A 84 -0.39 -0.82 13.02
C LEU A 84 -1.04 0.36 12.27
N ILE A 85 -2.29 0.22 11.86
CA ILE A 85 -3.05 1.30 11.19
C ILE A 85 -3.24 2.47 12.16
N GLN A 86 -3.64 2.19 13.41
CA GLN A 86 -3.79 3.22 14.44
C GLN A 86 -2.48 3.94 14.71
N LEU A 87 -1.39 3.20 14.92
CA LEU A 87 -0.06 3.78 15.14
C LEU A 87 0.37 4.66 13.96
N SER A 88 0.11 4.22 12.72
CA SER A 88 0.46 4.98 11.52
C SER A 88 -0.34 6.29 11.39
N ASN A 89 -1.61 6.29 11.81
CA ASN A 89 -2.46 7.48 11.84
C ASN A 89 -2.09 8.46 12.97
N GLU A 90 -1.41 8.00 14.03
CA GLU A 90 -1.03 8.83 15.20
C GLU A 90 0.29 9.58 15.03
N VAL A 91 1.18 9.10 14.15
CA VAL A 91 2.49 9.72 13.93
C VAL A 91 2.41 10.89 12.95
N ARG A 92 3.48 11.70 12.90
CA ARG A 92 3.58 12.86 12.01
C ARG A 92 3.96 12.51 10.57
N ALA A 93 4.43 11.30 10.33
CA ALA A 93 4.84 10.85 9.00
C ALA A 93 3.64 10.86 8.05
N ASP A 94 3.86 11.31 6.82
CA ASP A 94 2.87 11.12 5.76
C ASP A 94 2.75 9.61 5.45
N ALA A 95 1.56 9.18 5.03
CA ALA A 95 1.33 7.81 4.58
C ALA A 95 1.06 7.75 3.07
N LEU A 96 1.69 6.80 2.39
CA LEU A 96 1.42 6.42 1.00
C LEU A 96 0.81 5.02 0.99
N SER A 97 -0.45 4.90 0.57
CA SER A 97 -1.11 3.60 0.41
C SER A 97 -0.88 3.03 -0.99
N LEU A 98 -0.67 1.72 -1.05
CA LEU A 98 -0.51 0.96 -2.28
C LEU A 98 -1.82 0.20 -2.57
N GLU A 99 -2.35 0.32 -3.78
CA GLU A 99 -3.70 -0.10 -4.20
C GLU A 99 -4.82 0.69 -3.52
N CYS A 100 -5.00 0.49 -2.23
CA CYS A 100 -6.09 1.04 -1.44
C CYS A 100 -5.60 1.26 0.00
N PRO A 101 -6.03 2.33 0.71
CA PRO A 101 -5.75 2.46 2.13
C PRO A 101 -6.24 1.26 2.91
N SER A 102 -5.37 0.70 3.75
CA SER A 102 -5.73 -0.44 4.59
C SER A 102 -6.93 -0.11 5.49
N GLY A 103 -7.93 -0.98 5.47
CA GLY A 103 -9.22 -0.76 6.16
C GLY A 103 -10.24 0.04 5.35
N LEU A 104 -9.98 0.35 4.07
CA LEU A 104 -10.99 0.88 3.16
C LEU A 104 -11.50 -0.24 2.26
N GLU A 105 -12.82 -0.42 2.19
CA GLU A 105 -13.42 -1.42 1.31
C GLU A 105 -13.22 -1.02 -0.17
N PRO A 106 -12.55 -1.85 -0.99
CA PRO A 106 -12.10 -1.47 -2.34
C PRO A 106 -13.20 -1.10 -3.32
N ASP A 107 -14.39 -1.70 -3.24
CA ASP A 107 -15.45 -1.54 -4.25
C ASP A 107 -16.43 -0.43 -3.88
N THR A 108 -16.79 -0.35 -2.60
CA THR A 108 -17.80 0.56 -2.04
C THR A 108 -17.20 1.83 -1.47
N GLY A 109 -15.93 1.80 -1.08
CA GLY A 109 -15.26 2.89 -0.36
C GLY A 109 -15.75 3.06 1.08
N GLU A 110 -16.39 2.05 1.65
CA GLU A 110 -16.79 2.04 3.05
C GLU A 110 -15.55 1.91 3.96
N PRO A 111 -15.33 2.83 4.91
CA PRO A 111 -14.19 2.76 5.82
C PRO A 111 -14.47 1.78 6.97
N LEU A 112 -13.83 0.61 6.94
CA LEU A 112 -13.87 -0.40 7.99
C LEU A 112 -12.83 -0.09 9.07
N GLN A 113 -13.29 0.15 10.30
CA GLN A 113 -12.41 0.69 11.34
C GLN A 113 -11.44 -0.36 11.92
N PRO A 114 -10.15 0.01 12.13
CA PRO A 114 -9.54 1.29 11.77
C PRO A 114 -9.17 1.37 10.28
N THR A 115 -9.34 2.54 9.67
CA THR A 115 -8.92 2.82 8.28
C THR A 115 -7.72 3.77 8.27
N LEU A 116 -6.71 3.46 7.46
CA LEU A 116 -5.54 4.33 7.31
C LEU A 116 -5.89 5.63 6.60
N LYS A 117 -5.32 6.74 7.05
CA LYS A 117 -5.41 8.05 6.40
C LYS A 117 -4.14 8.33 5.60
N ALA A 118 -4.21 8.07 4.30
CA ALA A 118 -3.11 8.33 3.39
C ALA A 118 -3.08 9.80 2.94
N ARG A 119 -1.87 10.33 2.76
CA ARG A 119 -1.64 11.56 2.01
C ARG A 119 -1.84 11.33 0.51
N ALA A 120 -1.44 10.15 0.03
CA ALA A 120 -1.63 9.74 -1.35
C ALA A 120 -1.86 8.22 -1.41
N THR A 121 -2.61 7.78 -2.41
CA THR A 121 -2.81 6.38 -2.76
C THR A 121 -2.32 6.15 -4.18
N LEU A 122 -1.46 5.14 -4.37
CA LEU A 122 -1.00 4.68 -5.68
C LEU A 122 -1.72 3.37 -6.03
N ALA A 123 -2.72 3.45 -6.91
CA ALA A 123 -3.38 2.29 -7.50
C ALA A 123 -2.56 1.73 -8.66
N PHE A 124 -2.70 0.44 -8.95
CA PHE A 124 -1.96 -0.22 -10.03
C PHE A 124 -2.91 -0.76 -11.10
N GLY A 125 -2.66 -0.35 -12.34
CA GLY A 125 -3.42 -0.76 -13.51
C GLY A 125 -4.81 -0.15 -13.56
N LEU A 126 -5.79 -0.72 -12.87
CA LEU A 126 -7.16 -0.20 -12.78
C LEU A 126 -7.50 0.16 -11.33
N PRO A 127 -7.94 1.40 -11.06
CA PRO A 127 -8.20 1.83 -9.69
C PRO A 127 -9.48 1.20 -9.13
N CYS A 128 -9.47 0.86 -7.85
CA CYS A 128 -10.67 0.36 -7.17
C CYS A 128 -11.76 1.45 -7.13
N ALA A 129 -13.02 1.07 -7.39
CA ALA A 129 -14.13 2.03 -7.46
C ALA A 129 -14.33 2.81 -6.14
N GLY A 130 -14.10 2.15 -5.01
CA GLY A 130 -14.20 2.71 -3.68
C GLY A 130 -13.26 3.88 -3.41
N LEU A 131 -12.14 4.01 -4.15
CA LEU A 131 -11.23 5.16 -4.03
C LEU A 131 -11.90 6.49 -4.37
N PHE A 132 -12.95 6.46 -5.20
CA PHE A 132 -13.66 7.65 -5.67
C PHE A 132 -14.95 7.93 -4.89
N ALA A 133 -15.37 7.01 -4.02
CA ALA A 133 -16.53 7.23 -3.17
C ALA A 133 -16.31 8.42 -2.22
N SER A 134 -17.34 9.25 -2.03
CA SER A 134 -17.24 10.44 -1.18
C SER A 134 -16.81 10.13 0.26
N LEU A 135 -17.16 8.95 0.77
CA LEU A 135 -16.78 8.47 2.11
C LEU A 135 -15.27 8.17 2.22
N ALA A 136 -14.63 7.81 1.11
CA ALA A 136 -13.21 7.45 1.04
C ALA A 136 -12.27 8.66 0.96
N TRP A 137 -12.75 9.84 0.58
CA TRP A 137 -11.91 11.00 0.26
C TRP A 137 -11.00 11.45 1.43
N GLN A 138 -11.46 11.28 2.67
CA GLN A 138 -10.69 11.61 3.87
C GLN A 138 -9.57 10.59 4.18
N PHE A 139 -9.55 9.44 3.49
CA PHE A 139 -8.60 8.34 3.71
C PHE A 139 -7.63 8.14 2.56
N THR A 140 -8.03 8.50 1.33
CA THR A 140 -7.25 8.20 0.12
C THR A 140 -6.23 9.27 -0.25
N GLY A 141 -6.40 10.51 0.19
CA GLY A 141 -5.50 11.60 -0.16
C GLY A 141 -5.54 11.93 -1.65
N GLU A 142 -4.40 12.22 -2.27
CA GLU A 142 -4.27 12.26 -3.74
C GLU A 142 -4.33 10.85 -4.32
N VAL A 143 -5.03 10.64 -5.43
CA VAL A 143 -5.14 9.32 -6.06
C VAL A 143 -4.30 9.32 -7.34
N TRP A 144 -3.33 8.42 -7.38
CA TRP A 144 -2.43 8.20 -8.49
C TRP A 144 -2.64 6.81 -9.06
N LEU A 145 -2.41 6.65 -10.36
CA LEU A 145 -2.55 5.40 -11.08
C LEU A 145 -1.23 5.07 -11.78
N CYS A 146 -0.69 3.90 -11.50
CA CYS A 146 0.49 3.35 -12.15
C CYS A 146 0.08 2.41 -13.27
N ASP A 147 0.61 2.58 -14.48
CA ASP A 147 0.52 1.57 -15.52
C ASP A 147 1.31 0.32 -15.11
N ILE A 148 0.72 -0.85 -15.31
CA ILE A 148 1.36 -2.15 -15.10
C ILE A 148 1.40 -3.00 -16.38
N GLY A 149 1.05 -2.39 -17.53
CA GLY A 149 1.13 -3.01 -18.84
C GLY A 149 -0.09 -3.85 -19.20
N TYR A 150 -1.30 -3.40 -18.86
CA TYR A 150 -2.51 -4.03 -19.40
C TYR A 150 -2.51 -3.87 -20.93
N PRO A 151 -2.63 -4.97 -21.71
CA PRO A 151 -2.66 -4.89 -23.17
C PRO A 151 -3.86 -4.05 -23.63
N PRO A 152 -3.72 -3.14 -24.61
CA PRO A 152 -4.82 -2.33 -25.11
C PRO A 152 -6.02 -3.18 -25.56
N GLU A 153 -5.76 -4.29 -26.25
CA GLU A 153 -6.82 -5.19 -26.75
C GLU A 153 -7.65 -5.81 -25.61
N ALA A 154 -7.03 -6.05 -24.46
CA ALA A 154 -7.72 -6.60 -23.29
C ALA A 154 -8.62 -5.55 -22.60
N LEU A 155 -8.23 -4.28 -22.64
CA LEU A 155 -9.04 -3.17 -22.13
C LEU A 155 -10.24 -2.90 -23.06
N GLU A 156 -10.00 -2.91 -24.38
CA GLU A 156 -11.04 -2.76 -25.40
C GLU A 156 -12.11 -3.86 -25.30
N GLU A 157 -11.71 -5.14 -25.19
CA GLU A 157 -12.66 -6.25 -25.02
C GLU A 157 -13.44 -6.18 -23.71
N ALA A 158 -12.87 -5.55 -22.68
CA ALA A 158 -13.53 -5.32 -21.39
C ALA A 158 -14.43 -4.08 -21.38
N ASP A 159 -14.60 -3.37 -22.51
CA ASP A 159 -15.30 -2.08 -22.62
C ASP A 159 -14.73 -1.01 -21.67
N LEU A 160 -13.42 -1.06 -21.46
CA LEU A 160 -12.67 -0.10 -20.66
C LEU A 160 -11.85 0.80 -21.58
N ASP A 161 -12.19 2.09 -21.64
CA ASP A 161 -11.37 3.10 -22.30
C ASP A 161 -10.37 3.67 -21.27
N PRO A 162 -9.07 3.38 -21.38
CA PRO A 162 -8.06 3.98 -20.52
C PRO A 162 -7.88 5.48 -20.80
N ALA A 163 -8.68 6.14 -21.64
CA ALA A 163 -8.75 7.58 -21.82
C ALA A 163 -7.40 8.28 -21.99
N ARG A 164 -6.46 7.64 -22.71
CA ARG A 164 -5.08 8.14 -22.89
C ARG A 164 -4.30 8.32 -21.56
N LEU A 165 -4.74 7.69 -20.48
CA LEU A 165 -4.21 7.83 -19.10
C LEU A 165 -2.70 7.62 -19.01
N PHE A 166 -2.08 6.87 -19.93
CA PHE A 166 -0.64 6.58 -19.91
C PHE A 166 0.13 7.07 -21.13
N GLU A 167 -0.45 7.95 -21.97
CA GLU A 167 0.24 8.41 -23.18
C GLU A 167 1.49 9.23 -22.90
N THR A 168 1.51 9.96 -21.77
CA THR A 168 2.59 10.90 -21.43
C THR A 168 3.44 10.45 -20.26
N ASN A 169 2.94 9.55 -19.40
CA ASN A 169 3.63 9.12 -18.19
C ASN A 169 3.09 7.78 -17.70
N GLU A 170 3.96 6.94 -17.14
CA GLU A 170 3.59 5.64 -16.55
C GLU A 170 2.84 5.80 -15.22
N ILE A 171 2.88 7.01 -14.63
CA ILE A 171 2.14 7.35 -13.41
C ILE A 171 1.37 8.65 -13.64
N VAL A 172 0.06 8.61 -13.43
CA VAL A 172 -0.83 9.77 -13.59
C VAL A 172 -1.68 10.03 -12.36
N ARG A 173 -2.01 11.30 -12.13
CA ARG A 173 -2.89 11.72 -11.05
C ARG A 173 -4.34 11.71 -11.53
N LEU A 174 -5.20 11.02 -10.79
CA LEU A 174 -6.64 10.96 -11.02
C LEU A 174 -7.40 11.99 -10.17
N ARG A 175 -6.90 12.31 -8.96
CA ARG A 175 -7.49 13.29 -8.03
C ARG A 175 -6.45 13.92 -7.12
#